data_AF-A0A2T5B390-F1
#
_entry.id   AF-A0A2T5B390-F1
#
_cell.length_a   1.000
_cell.length_b   1.000
_cell.length_c   1.000
_cell.angle_alpha   90.00
_cell.angle_beta   90.00
_cell.angle_gamma   90.00
#
_symmetry.space_group_name_H-M   'P 1'
#
loop_
_entity.id
_entity.type
_entity.pdbx_description
1 polymer ?
#
loop_
_entity_poly.entity_id
_entity_poly.type
_entity_poly.pdbx_seq_one_letter_code
_entity_poly.pdbx_strand_id
1 'polypeptide(L)'
;MNRTLFKSLGVSAAAIAVTAVILHLMGRIWICKCGYVKLWHGVVVSSENSQHLSDWYTPSHIIHGILFYALFAFLLPKAGIVTRLALSLVVECAWEIFENTDFIINRYREATISLDYFGDSIINSAADIAAMVLGFFLAARLPVWASVAIIIFFEALTTYLIRDGLALNILMLVWPLEAVKAWQAGG
;
A
#
# COMPACT_ATOMS: atom_id res chain seq x y z
N MET A 1 9.64 -20.21 21.29
CA MET A 1 9.35 -19.12 20.33
C MET A 1 9.07 -19.73 18.95
N ASN A 2 7.94 -19.41 18.31
CA ASN A 2 7.38 -20.15 17.17
C ASN A 2 8.25 -20.00 15.90
N ARG A 3 8.77 -21.11 15.33
CA ARG A 3 9.61 -21.11 14.12
C ARG A 3 8.95 -20.40 12.94
N THR A 4 7.63 -20.47 12.83
CA THR A 4 6.86 -19.80 11.78
C THR A 4 6.94 -18.28 11.92
N LEU A 5 6.82 -17.75 13.14
CA LEU A 5 6.91 -16.31 13.40
C LEU A 5 8.27 -15.76 12.99
N PHE A 6 9.35 -16.44 13.37
CA PHE A 6 10.70 -16.03 12.97
C PHE A 6 10.91 -16.02 11.46
N LYS A 7 10.42 -17.05 10.77
CA LYS A 7 10.50 -17.11 9.31
C LYS A 7 9.69 -16.00 8.64
N SER A 8 8.50 -15.71 9.15
CA SER A 8 7.68 -14.60 8.65
C SER A 8 8.36 -13.25 8.86
N LEU A 9 8.91 -12.98 10.05
CA LEU A 9 9.65 -11.74 10.31
C LEU A 9 10.89 -11.63 9.43
N GLY A 10 11.64 -12.72 9.27
CA GLY A 10 12.84 -12.75 8.44
C GLY A 10 12.55 -12.47 6.96
N VAL A 11 11.51 -13.09 6.38
CA VAL A 11 11.16 -12.84 4.97
C VAL A 11 10.59 -11.44 4.75
N SER A 12 9.78 -10.92 5.67
CA SER A 12 9.26 -9.54 5.59
C SER A 12 10.39 -8.52 5.71
N ALA A 13 11.31 -8.69 6.66
CA ALA A 13 12.46 -7.79 6.82
C ALA A 13 13.37 -7.82 5.60
N ALA A 14 13.63 -9.01 5.04
CA ALA A 14 14.41 -9.15 3.82
C ALA A 14 13.74 -8.46 2.62
N ALA A 15 12.42 -8.63 2.46
CA ALA A 15 11.66 -7.97 1.39
C ALA A 15 11.73 -6.44 1.51
N ILE A 16 11.46 -5.88 2.70
CA ILE A 16 11.57 -4.44 2.96
C ILE A 16 12.98 -3.93 2.67
N ALA A 17 14.02 -4.65 3.11
CA ALA A 17 15.40 -4.24 2.87
C ALA A 17 15.76 -4.22 1.37
N VAL A 18 15.33 -5.24 0.62
CA VAL A 18 15.54 -5.30 -0.84
C VAL A 18 14.80 -4.16 -1.54
N THR A 19 13.52 -3.94 -1.21
CA THR A 19 12.74 -2.84 -1.79
C THR A 19 13.36 -1.48 -1.46
N ALA A 20 13.80 -1.26 -0.22
CA ALA A 20 14.47 -0.03 0.19
C ALA A 20 15.76 0.23 -0.61
N VAL A 21 16.57 -0.80 -0.86
CA VAL A 21 17.77 -0.67 -1.71
C VAL A 21 17.38 -0.32 -3.14
N ILE A 22 16.37 -0.98 -3.71
CA ILE A 22 15.92 -0.71 -5.08
C ILE A 22 15.39 0.73 -5.20
N LEU A 23 14.53 1.17 -4.29
CA LEU A 23 14.00 2.53 -4.27
C LEU A 23 15.11 3.58 -4.07
N HIS A 24 16.11 3.28 -3.24
CA HIS A 24 17.28 4.13 -3.11
C HIS A 24 18.05 4.27 -4.43
N LEU A 25 18.27 3.16 -5.15
CA LEU A 25 18.90 3.16 -6.47
C LEU A 25 18.05 3.87 -7.53
N MET A 26 16.72 3.89 -7.38
CA MET A 26 15.78 4.69 -8.18
C MET A 26 15.74 6.18 -7.78
N GLY A 27 16.57 6.61 -6.83
CA GLY A 27 16.68 8.00 -6.40
C GLY A 27 15.58 8.46 -5.44
N ARG A 28 14.81 7.56 -4.84
CA ARG A 28 13.83 7.92 -3.80
C ARG A 28 14.53 8.40 -2.54
N ILE A 29 13.86 9.30 -1.82
CA ILE A 29 14.38 9.87 -0.56
C ILE A 29 14.11 8.92 0.61
N TRP A 30 15.01 8.89 1.59
CA TRP A 30 14.86 8.01 2.77
C TRP A 30 13.67 8.39 3.65
N ILE A 31 13.49 9.69 3.87
CA ILE A 31 12.41 10.27 4.67
C ILE A 31 11.94 11.56 3.99
N CYS A 32 10.79 12.07 4.40
CA CYS A 32 10.26 13.37 4.00
C CYS A 32 11.33 14.48 3.94
N LYS A 33 11.29 15.30 2.88
CA LYS A 33 12.16 16.49 2.71
C LYS A 33 12.00 17.52 3.83
N CYS A 34 10.91 17.45 4.59
CA CYS A 34 10.66 18.25 5.78
C CYS A 34 11.63 17.95 6.94
N GLY A 35 12.44 16.88 6.86
CA GLY A 35 13.50 16.58 7.83
C GLY A 35 13.04 15.83 9.08
N TYR A 36 11.78 15.40 9.13
CA TYR A 36 11.24 14.61 10.23
C TYR A 36 10.20 13.59 9.72
N VAL A 37 9.84 12.64 10.59
CA VAL A 37 8.90 11.56 10.28
C VAL A 37 7.70 11.66 11.22
N LYS A 38 6.50 11.67 10.64
CA LYS A 38 5.22 11.58 11.36
C LYS A 38 4.79 10.13 11.47
N LEU A 39 4.12 9.80 12.57
CA LEU A 39 3.38 8.54 12.67
C LEU A 39 2.20 8.53 11.68
N TRP A 40 1.48 9.66 11.57
CA TRP A 40 0.30 9.81 10.71
C TRP A 40 0.34 11.14 9.97
N HIS A 41 0.09 11.12 8.66
CA HIS A 41 -0.14 12.31 7.84
C HIS A 41 -1.57 12.30 7.27
N GLY A 42 -2.39 13.26 7.68
CA GLY A 42 -3.82 13.29 7.34
C GLY A 42 -4.20 14.22 6.18
N VAL A 43 -3.24 14.86 5.51
CA VAL A 43 -3.50 15.84 4.44
C VAL A 43 -3.19 15.20 3.09
N VAL A 44 -4.22 14.92 2.30
CA VAL A 44 -4.07 14.18 1.02
C VAL A 44 -3.42 15.02 -0.07
N VAL A 45 -3.89 16.26 -0.27
CA VAL A 45 -3.30 17.18 -1.25
C VAL A 45 -2.12 17.91 -0.61
N SER A 46 -1.00 17.22 -0.53
CA SER A 46 0.20 17.68 0.16
C SER A 46 1.45 17.03 -0.42
N SER A 47 2.55 17.77 -0.48
CA SER A 47 3.87 17.22 -0.81
C SER A 47 4.45 16.29 0.27
N GLU A 48 3.81 16.21 1.44
CA GLU A 48 4.14 15.27 2.51
C GLU A 48 3.34 13.95 2.43
N ASN A 49 2.34 13.84 1.53
CA ASN A 49 1.60 12.59 1.34
C ASN A 49 2.55 11.50 0.81
N SER A 50 2.43 10.28 1.34
CA SER A 50 3.36 9.17 1.06
C SER A 50 4.82 9.43 1.45
N GLN A 51 5.07 10.38 2.38
CA GLN A 51 6.43 10.70 2.86
C GLN A 51 6.69 10.29 4.32
N HIS A 52 5.68 9.73 4.99
CA HIS A 52 5.68 9.44 6.43
C HIS A 52 5.32 7.97 6.71
N LEU A 53 5.24 7.55 7.98
CA LEU A 53 4.99 6.14 8.31
C LEU A 53 3.57 5.68 7.98
N SER A 54 2.57 6.56 8.03
CA SER A 54 1.22 6.21 7.60
C SER A 54 0.46 7.45 7.18
N ASP A 55 -0.47 7.25 6.26
CA ASP A 55 -1.42 8.23 5.74
C ASP A 55 -2.73 7.54 5.28
N TRP A 56 -3.57 8.27 4.56
CA TRP A 56 -4.86 7.76 4.09
C TRP A 56 -4.79 6.63 3.04
N TYR A 57 -3.60 6.31 2.51
CA TYR A 57 -3.39 5.18 1.59
C TYR A 57 -2.93 3.89 2.33
N THR A 58 -2.44 4.00 3.57
CA THR A 58 -2.16 2.84 4.45
C THR A 58 -3.31 1.80 4.50
N PRO A 59 -4.60 2.19 4.59
CA PRO A 59 -5.70 1.24 4.56
C PRO A 59 -5.73 0.38 3.29
N SER A 60 -5.34 0.91 2.13
CA SER A 60 -5.25 0.17 0.87
C SER A 60 -4.21 -0.95 0.96
N HIS A 61 -3.06 -0.71 1.59
CA HIS A 61 -2.04 -1.75 1.80
C HIS A 61 -2.53 -2.84 2.77
N ILE A 62 -3.31 -2.48 3.81
CA ILE A 62 -3.98 -3.49 4.65
C ILE A 62 -4.96 -4.33 3.80
N ILE A 63 -5.72 -3.70 2.91
CA ILE A 63 -6.61 -4.40 1.97
C ILE A 63 -5.81 -5.33 1.05
N HIS A 64 -4.68 -4.88 0.47
CA HIS A 64 -3.78 -5.74 -0.32
C HIS A 64 -3.37 -6.98 0.46
N GLY A 65 -2.99 -6.82 1.73
CA GLY A 65 -2.63 -7.93 2.59
C GLY A 65 -3.74 -8.98 2.71
N ILE A 66 -4.98 -8.52 2.94
CA ILE A 66 -6.16 -9.38 3.03
C ILE A 66 -6.41 -10.10 1.69
N LEU A 67 -6.39 -9.35 0.58
CA LEU A 67 -6.64 -9.87 -0.76
C LEU A 67 -5.58 -10.88 -1.19
N PHE A 68 -4.29 -10.61 -0.96
CA PHE A 68 -3.21 -11.52 -1.32
C PHE A 68 -3.20 -12.78 -0.45
N TYR A 69 -3.53 -12.67 0.84
CA TYR A 69 -3.74 -13.87 1.65
C TYR A 69 -4.84 -14.75 1.05
N ALA A 70 -6.01 -14.16 0.75
CA ALA A 70 -7.13 -14.89 0.17
C ALA A 70 -6.75 -15.53 -1.18
N LEU A 71 -6.07 -14.78 -2.04
CA LEU A 71 -5.58 -15.24 -3.35
C LEU A 71 -4.67 -16.45 -3.21
N PHE A 72 -3.60 -16.37 -2.41
CA PHE A 72 -2.65 -17.48 -2.28
C PHE A 72 -3.17 -18.61 -1.38
N ALA A 73 -4.14 -18.37 -0.51
CA ALA A 73 -4.85 -19.43 0.19
C ALA A 73 -5.72 -20.25 -0.78
N PHE A 74 -6.36 -19.59 -1.74
CA PHE A 74 -7.16 -20.23 -2.78
C PHE A 74 -6.30 -20.96 -3.82
N LEU A 75 -5.26 -20.30 -4.35
CA LEU A 75 -4.38 -20.89 -5.39
C LEU A 75 -3.46 -21.98 -4.83
N LEU A 76 -3.01 -21.85 -3.57
CA LEU A 76 -2.03 -22.74 -2.95
C LEU A 76 -2.54 -23.28 -1.61
N PRO A 77 -3.63 -24.07 -1.59
CA PRO A 77 -4.28 -24.52 -0.36
C PRO A 77 -3.39 -25.42 0.51
N LYS A 78 -2.40 -26.09 -0.09
CA LYS A 78 -1.42 -26.94 0.62
C LYS A 78 -0.16 -26.19 1.08
N ALA A 79 0.07 -24.97 0.61
CA ALA A 79 1.25 -24.20 0.98
C ALA A 79 1.15 -23.67 2.42
N GLY A 80 2.29 -23.63 3.12
CA GLY A 80 2.38 -23.05 4.46
C GLY A 80 2.23 -21.52 4.44
N ILE A 81 1.91 -20.96 5.60
CA ILE A 81 1.68 -19.50 5.76
C ILE A 81 2.86 -18.64 5.31
N VAL A 82 4.10 -19.10 5.55
CA VAL A 82 5.32 -18.38 5.16
C VAL A 82 5.45 -18.33 3.63
N THR A 83 5.11 -19.39 2.92
CA THR A 83 5.15 -19.43 1.45
C THR A 83 4.12 -18.47 0.86
N ARG A 84 2.91 -18.47 1.39
CA ARG A 84 1.86 -17.52 0.97
C ARG A 84 2.30 -16.08 1.24
N LEU A 85 2.85 -15.80 2.42
CA LEU A 85 3.38 -14.49 2.79
C LEU A 85 4.51 -14.05 1.85
N ALA A 86 5.44 -14.94 1.52
CA ALA A 86 6.55 -14.64 0.62
C ALA A 86 6.03 -14.25 -0.78
N LEU A 87 5.01 -14.94 -1.30
CA LEU A 87 4.39 -14.59 -2.58
C LEU A 87 3.61 -13.28 -2.50
N SER A 88 2.88 -13.03 -1.41
CA SER A 88 2.24 -11.74 -1.17
C SER A 88 3.24 -10.59 -1.13
N LEU A 89 4.38 -10.78 -0.46
CA LEU A 89 5.48 -9.80 -0.43
C LEU A 89 6.06 -9.55 -1.81
N VAL A 90 6.22 -10.59 -2.66
CA VAL A 90 6.69 -10.40 -4.04
C VAL A 90 5.74 -9.48 -4.81
N VAL A 91 4.43 -9.70 -4.70
CA VAL A 91 3.43 -8.88 -5.41
C VAL A 91 3.45 -7.45 -4.87
N GLU A 92 3.40 -7.26 -3.56
CA GLU A 92 3.40 -5.93 -2.95
C GLU A 92 4.68 -5.16 -3.22
N CYS A 93 5.85 -5.78 -3.04
CA CYS A 93 7.12 -5.11 -3.31
C CYS A 93 7.27 -4.76 -4.79
N ALA A 94 6.77 -5.62 -5.69
CA ALA A 94 6.75 -5.31 -7.11
C ALA A 94 5.84 -4.10 -7.40
N TRP A 95 4.70 -3.99 -6.71
CA TRP A 95 3.83 -2.83 -6.79
C TRP A 95 4.54 -1.56 -6.28
N GLU A 96 5.09 -1.56 -5.07
CA GLU A 96 5.84 -0.43 -4.49
C GLU A 96 6.96 0.08 -5.41
N ILE A 97 7.72 -0.84 -6.00
CA ILE A 97 8.79 -0.50 -6.95
C ILE A 97 8.20 0.11 -8.21
N PHE A 98 7.12 -0.48 -8.75
CA PHE A 98 6.50 -0.01 -9.99
C PHE A 98 5.79 1.35 -9.82
N GLU A 99 5.10 1.54 -8.71
CA GLU A 99 4.45 2.78 -8.30
C GLU A 99 5.43 3.95 -8.23
N ASN A 100 6.65 3.67 -7.77
CA ASN A 100 7.72 4.65 -7.65
C ASN A 100 8.53 4.88 -8.94
N THR A 101 8.09 4.33 -10.08
CA THR A 101 8.65 4.67 -11.39
C THR A 101 8.10 6.00 -11.91
N ASP A 102 8.88 6.69 -12.73
CA ASP A 102 8.43 7.94 -13.38
C ASP A 102 7.15 7.72 -14.20
N PHE A 103 6.94 6.51 -14.73
CA PHE A 103 5.71 6.18 -15.47
C PHE A 103 4.47 6.31 -14.59
N ILE A 104 4.45 5.65 -13.43
CA ILE A 104 3.27 5.70 -12.54
C ILE A 104 3.15 7.04 -11.83
N ILE A 105 4.26 7.62 -11.37
CA ILE A 105 4.24 8.96 -10.73
C ILE A 105 3.63 10.01 -11.66
N ASN A 106 4.07 10.07 -12.92
CA ASN A 106 3.51 11.02 -13.88
C ASN A 106 2.04 10.70 -14.19
N ARG A 107 1.68 9.42 -14.24
CA ARG A 107 0.29 9.01 -14.44
C ARG A 107 -0.62 9.47 -13.30
N TYR A 108 -0.18 9.39 -12.04
CA TYR A 108 -0.94 9.94 -10.91
C TYR A 108 -1.07 11.46 -11.01
N ARG A 109 0.00 12.20 -11.29
CA ARG A 109 -0.07 13.67 -11.46
C ARG A 109 -1.07 14.10 -12.53
N GLU A 110 -1.11 13.37 -13.64
CA GLU A 110 -1.99 13.68 -14.76
C GLU A 110 -3.44 13.26 -14.48
N ALA A 111 -3.64 12.08 -13.88
CA ALA A 111 -4.95 11.45 -13.76
C ALA A 111 -5.71 11.76 -12.47
N THR A 112 -5.03 12.06 -11.36
CA THR A 112 -5.67 12.21 -10.04
C THR A 112 -5.52 13.64 -9.49
N ILE A 113 -5.95 13.85 -8.25
CA ILE A 113 -5.79 15.12 -7.51
C ILE A 113 -4.36 15.31 -6.96
N SER A 114 -3.46 14.37 -7.21
CA SER A 114 -2.13 14.29 -6.59
C SER A 114 -1.08 15.03 -7.42
N LEU A 115 -1.33 16.31 -7.76
CA LEU A 115 -0.43 17.15 -8.57
C LEU A 115 0.99 17.24 -7.97
N ASP A 116 1.08 17.24 -6.64
CA ASP A 116 2.34 17.27 -5.89
C ASP A 116 2.79 15.88 -5.41
N TYR A 117 2.37 14.80 -6.09
CA TYR A 117 2.90 13.47 -5.82
C TYR A 117 4.28 13.32 -6.47
N PHE A 118 5.28 12.93 -5.68
CA PHE A 118 6.66 12.77 -6.15
C PHE A 118 7.14 11.32 -6.07
N GLY A 119 6.25 10.36 -5.89
CA GLY A 119 6.59 9.03 -5.40
C GLY A 119 6.76 9.03 -3.90
N ASP A 120 6.83 7.85 -3.34
CA ASP A 120 6.91 7.62 -1.91
C ASP A 120 8.35 7.77 -1.42
N SER A 121 8.46 8.15 -0.15
CA SER A 121 9.73 8.01 0.56
C SER A 121 9.98 6.53 0.90
N ILE A 122 11.24 6.13 1.01
CA ILE A 122 11.61 4.74 1.34
C ILE A 122 10.98 4.28 2.67
N ILE A 123 10.88 5.18 3.66
CA ILE A 123 10.25 4.86 4.94
C ILE A 123 8.74 4.61 4.82
N ASN A 124 8.07 5.30 3.89
CA ASN A 124 6.65 5.12 3.62
C ASN A 124 6.41 3.76 2.96
N SER A 125 7.06 3.47 1.83
CA SER A 125 6.99 2.15 1.18
C SER A 125 7.33 0.99 2.13
N ALA A 126 8.29 1.17 3.03
CA ALA A 126 8.60 0.16 4.06
C ALA A 126 7.44 -0.05 5.05
N ALA A 127 6.76 1.02 5.44
CA ALA A 127 5.60 0.98 6.32
C ALA A 127 4.36 0.43 5.60
N ASP A 128 4.19 0.72 4.31
CA ASP A 128 3.12 0.18 3.47
C ASP A 128 3.25 -1.33 3.27
N ILE A 129 4.46 -1.82 2.98
CA ILE A 129 4.75 -3.27 3.00
C ILE A 129 4.43 -3.87 4.38
N ALA A 130 4.74 -3.17 5.47
CA ALA A 130 4.42 -3.65 6.82
C ALA A 130 2.90 -3.67 7.09
N ALA A 131 2.15 -2.69 6.56
CA ALA A 131 0.69 -2.63 6.61
C ALA A 131 0.06 -3.78 5.80
N MET A 132 0.62 -4.12 4.64
CA MET A 132 0.26 -5.32 3.88
C MET A 132 0.48 -6.60 4.68
N VAL A 133 1.64 -6.74 5.34
CA VAL A 133 1.91 -7.89 6.21
C VAL A 133 0.90 -7.97 7.36
N LEU A 134 0.51 -6.84 7.96
CA LEU A 134 -0.54 -6.78 8.97
C LEU A 134 -1.88 -7.28 8.41
N GLY A 135 -2.33 -6.76 7.26
CA GLY A 135 -3.55 -7.18 6.57
C GLY A 135 -3.57 -8.68 6.25
N PHE A 136 -2.44 -9.21 5.79
CA PHE A 136 -2.27 -10.64 5.52
C PHE A 136 -2.51 -11.49 6.77
N PHE A 137 -1.94 -11.09 7.91
CA PHE A 137 -2.11 -11.82 9.16
C PHE A 137 -3.46 -11.62 9.84
N LEU A 138 -4.15 -10.51 9.57
CA LEU A 138 -5.55 -10.31 9.94
C LEU A 138 -6.42 -11.33 9.20
N ALA A 139 -6.29 -11.42 7.87
CA ALA A 139 -7.05 -12.38 7.06
C ALA A 139 -6.73 -13.85 7.43
N ALA A 140 -5.50 -14.14 7.84
CA ALA A 140 -5.12 -15.47 8.29
C ALA A 140 -5.76 -15.90 9.63
N ARG A 141 -6.32 -14.97 10.41
CA ARG A 141 -6.88 -15.23 11.74
C ARG A 141 -8.37 -14.94 11.85
N LEU A 142 -8.87 -13.97 11.09
CA LEU A 142 -10.26 -13.56 11.15
C LEU A 142 -11.15 -14.48 10.30
N PRO A 143 -12.44 -14.63 10.65
CA PRO A 143 -13.40 -15.24 9.76
C PRO A 143 -13.56 -14.40 8.48
N VAL A 144 -13.96 -15.03 7.38
CA VAL A 144 -14.09 -14.39 6.06
C VAL A 144 -14.98 -13.13 6.13
N TRP A 145 -16.10 -13.19 6.84
CA TRP A 145 -17.02 -12.04 6.95
C TRP A 145 -16.36 -10.81 7.60
N ALA A 146 -15.47 -11.01 8.59
CA ALA A 146 -14.78 -9.92 9.25
C ALA A 146 -13.71 -9.30 8.35
N SER A 147 -13.03 -10.13 7.55
CA SER A 147 -12.09 -9.63 6.52
C SER A 147 -12.81 -8.80 5.47
N VAL A 148 -13.97 -9.27 4.98
CA VAL A 148 -14.82 -8.52 4.05
C VAL A 148 -15.32 -7.21 4.67
N ALA A 149 -15.75 -7.24 5.94
CA ALA A 149 -16.19 -6.04 6.64
C ALA A 149 -15.08 -4.98 6.76
N ILE A 150 -13.82 -5.40 7.01
CA ILE A 150 -12.66 -4.49 7.05
C ILE A 150 -12.43 -3.84 5.68
N ILE A 151 -12.47 -4.61 4.59
CA ILE A 151 -12.31 -4.06 3.23
C ILE A 151 -13.38 -3.02 2.95
N ILE A 152 -14.66 -3.36 3.16
CA ILE A 152 -15.78 -2.44 2.93
C ILE A 152 -15.65 -1.19 3.81
N PHE A 153 -15.28 -1.37 5.08
CA PHE A 153 -15.09 -0.26 6.00
C PHE A 153 -14.01 0.70 5.52
N PHE A 154 -12.82 0.21 5.15
CA PHE A 154 -11.73 1.07 4.71
C PHE A 154 -12.00 1.73 3.36
N GLU A 155 -12.58 1.02 2.39
CA GLU A 155 -12.99 1.62 1.12
C GLU A 155 -14.05 2.71 1.34
N ALA A 156 -15.08 2.45 2.14
CA ALA A 156 -16.12 3.44 2.42
C ALA A 156 -15.58 4.63 3.23
N LEU A 157 -14.71 4.39 4.20
CA LEU A 157 -14.10 5.41 5.05
C LEU A 157 -13.23 6.36 4.23
N THR A 158 -12.32 5.83 3.42
CA THR A 158 -11.43 6.63 2.57
C THR A 158 -12.24 7.38 1.50
N THR A 159 -13.17 6.69 0.83
CA THR A 159 -14.06 7.31 -0.17
C THR A 159 -14.86 8.46 0.43
N TYR A 160 -15.33 8.32 1.68
CA TYR A 160 -16.08 9.37 2.35
C TYR A 160 -15.19 10.55 2.81
N LEU A 161 -14.07 10.25 3.47
CA LEU A 161 -13.23 11.27 4.11
C LEU A 161 -12.35 12.03 3.12
N ILE A 162 -11.82 11.34 2.12
CA ILE A 162 -10.83 11.89 1.20
C ILE A 162 -11.26 11.86 -0.26
N ARG A 163 -12.45 11.32 -0.55
CA ARG A 163 -12.98 11.16 -1.93
C ARG A 163 -12.04 10.36 -2.83
N ASP A 164 -11.31 9.42 -2.23
CA ASP A 164 -10.41 8.51 -2.90
C ASP A 164 -10.34 7.20 -2.11
N GLY A 165 -9.78 6.15 -2.68
CA GLY A 165 -9.70 4.82 -2.07
C GLY A 165 -9.10 3.84 -3.06
N LEU A 166 -8.90 2.57 -2.70
CA LEU A 166 -8.23 1.61 -3.58
C LEU A 166 -8.98 1.45 -4.92
N ALA A 167 -10.30 1.28 -4.87
CA ALA A 167 -11.10 1.09 -6.09
C ALA A 167 -11.04 2.31 -7.02
N LEU A 168 -11.14 3.52 -6.46
CA LEU A 168 -11.08 4.76 -7.23
C LEU A 168 -9.68 5.03 -7.78
N ASN A 169 -8.65 4.75 -6.98
CA ASN A 169 -7.26 4.86 -7.39
C ASN A 169 -6.96 3.93 -8.58
N ILE A 170 -7.34 2.65 -8.51
CA ILE A 170 -7.19 1.70 -9.62
C ILE A 170 -7.96 2.17 -10.86
N LEU A 171 -9.21 2.62 -10.68
CA LEU A 171 -10.03 3.13 -11.78
C LEU A 171 -9.32 4.30 -12.48
N MET A 172 -8.89 5.31 -11.73
CA MET A 172 -8.26 6.50 -12.29
C MET A 172 -6.88 6.20 -12.90
N LEU A 173 -6.14 5.25 -12.32
CA LEU A 173 -4.85 4.82 -12.85
C LEU A 173 -4.99 4.07 -14.18
N VAL A 174 -6.00 3.21 -14.35
CA VAL A 174 -6.18 2.42 -15.57
C VAL A 174 -7.01 3.17 -16.62
N TRP A 175 -8.12 3.78 -16.20
CA TRP A 175 -9.10 4.43 -17.06
C TRP A 175 -9.59 5.76 -16.44
N PRO A 176 -8.83 6.86 -16.61
CA PRO A 176 -9.15 8.15 -16.00
C PRO A 176 -10.47 8.70 -16.54
N LEU A 177 -11.32 9.17 -15.64
CA LEU A 177 -12.61 9.77 -15.95
C LEU A 177 -12.68 11.18 -15.36
N GLU A 178 -12.94 12.18 -16.19
CA GLU A 178 -13.06 13.58 -15.76
C GLU A 178 -14.14 13.77 -14.67
N ALA A 179 -15.26 13.06 -14.78
CA ALA A 179 -16.33 13.12 -13.77
C ALA A 179 -15.87 12.63 -12.40
N VAL A 180 -15.04 11.58 -12.36
CA VAL A 180 -14.46 11.08 -11.10
C VAL A 180 -13.44 12.08 -10.59
N LYS A 181 -12.50 12.53 -11.44
CA LYS A 181 -11.48 13.54 -11.07
C LYS A 181 -12.09 14.80 -10.46
N ALA A 182 -13.15 15.35 -11.06
CA ALA A 182 -13.88 16.51 -10.54
C ALA A 182 -14.50 16.23 -9.17
N TRP A 183 -15.12 15.06 -8.99
CA TRP A 183 -15.68 14.66 -7.70
C TRP A 183 -14.60 14.54 -6.60
N GLN A 184 -13.46 13.91 -6.92
CA GLN A 184 -12.31 13.78 -6.01
C GLN A 184 -11.75 15.16 -5.60
N ALA A 185 -11.73 16.12 -6.54
CA ALA A 185 -11.23 17.47 -6.31
C ALA A 185 -12.10 18.35 -5.40
N GLY A 186 -13.29 17.89 -5.00
CA GLY A 186 -14.21 18.69 -4.18
C GLY A 186 -15.49 19.09 -4.90
N GLY A 187 -15.56 18.93 -6.22
CA GLY A 187 -16.59 19.49 -7.10
C GLY A 187 -16.09 20.72 -7.84
#